data_AF-A0A535APX4-F1
#
_entry.id   AF-A0A535APX4-F1
#
_cell.length_a   1.000
_cell.length_b   1.000
_cell.length_c   1.000
_cell.angle_alpha   90.00
_cell.angle_beta   90.00
_cell.angle_gamma   90.00
#
_symmetry.space_group_name_H-M   'P 1'
#
loop_
_entity.id
_entity.type
_entity.pdbx_description
1 polymer ?
#
loop_
_entity_poly.entity_id
_entity_poly.type
_entity_poly.pdbx_seq_one_letter_code
_entity_poly.pdbx_strand_id
1 'polypeptide(L)'
;PRVGYDLRSATEAACRAAGFTPTLAVEGGEMDGVLRLAAAGIGAAIVPSLVIERNGQLHAIRIAKPSLTRTIGLAHRRDRRLSRAAQELIETVRALVRDRSWLKTSPPGLTVLR
;
A
#
# COMPACT_ATOMS: atom_id res chain seq x y z
N PRO A 1 1.44 15.88 -12.76
CA PRO A 1 1.53 14.47 -12.30
C PRO A 1 2.62 14.31 -11.22
N ARG A 2 2.29 13.80 -10.03
CA ARG A 2 3.29 13.59 -8.96
C ARG A 2 4.14 12.36 -9.29
N VAL A 3 5.41 12.58 -9.63
CA VAL A 3 6.41 11.53 -9.84
C VAL A 3 6.56 10.74 -8.54
N GLY A 4 6.36 9.42 -8.59
CA GLY A 4 6.64 8.50 -7.47
C GLY A 4 5.47 8.14 -6.54
N TYR A 5 4.22 8.50 -6.86
CA TYR A 5 3.05 8.17 -6.02
C TYR A 5 2.09 7.14 -6.61
N ASP A 6 2.46 6.52 -7.73
CA ASP A 6 1.58 5.64 -8.49
C ASP A 6 2.02 4.17 -8.39
N LEU A 7 1.14 3.35 -7.79
CA LEU A 7 1.31 1.91 -7.66
C LEU A 7 1.47 1.24 -9.04
N ARG A 8 0.76 1.74 -10.05
CA ARG A 8 0.86 1.24 -11.43
C ARG A 8 2.27 1.47 -11.96
N SER A 9 2.74 2.71 -11.95
CA SER A 9 4.10 3.05 -12.41
C SER A 9 5.19 2.22 -11.72
N ALA A 10 5.09 2.01 -10.40
CA ALA A 10 6.04 1.19 -9.64
C ALA A 10 5.97 -0.30 -10.03
N THR A 11 4.76 -0.81 -10.25
CA THR A 11 4.52 -2.18 -10.70
C THR A 11 5.10 -2.42 -12.10
N GLU A 12 4.79 -1.54 -13.05
CA GLU A 12 5.33 -1.64 -14.41
C GLU A 12 6.86 -1.53 -14.44
N ALA A 13 7.43 -0.64 -13.63
CA ALA A 13 8.89 -0.53 -13.49
C ALA A 13 9.51 -1.83 -12.94
N ALA A 14 8.86 -2.46 -11.95
CA ALA A 14 9.31 -3.75 -11.42
C ALA A 14 9.21 -4.88 -12.45
N CYS A 15 8.12 -4.95 -13.23
CA CYS A 15 8.00 -5.91 -14.34
C CYS A 15 9.12 -5.70 -15.38
N ARG A 16 9.34 -4.45 -15.80
CA ARG A 16 10.41 -4.12 -16.76
C ARG A 16 11.79 -4.50 -16.23
N ALA A 17 12.06 -4.22 -14.95
CA ALA A 17 13.31 -4.63 -14.29
C ALA A 17 13.46 -6.16 -14.20
N ALA A 18 12.36 -6.90 -14.17
CA ALA A 18 12.33 -8.36 -14.25
C ALA A 18 12.37 -8.90 -15.69
N GLY A 19 12.44 -8.04 -16.71
CA GLY A 19 12.60 -8.42 -18.11
C GLY A 19 11.30 -8.65 -18.88
N PHE A 20 10.15 -8.20 -18.37
CA PHE A 20 8.88 -8.33 -19.09
C PHE A 20 7.97 -7.09 -18.98
N THR A 21 7.02 -6.97 -19.89
CA THR A 21 5.95 -5.95 -19.83
C THR A 21 4.64 -6.66 -19.49
N PRO A 22 3.89 -6.21 -18.46
CA PRO A 22 2.64 -6.87 -18.08
C PRO A 22 1.55 -6.57 -19.12
N THR A 23 0.74 -7.58 -19.45
CA THR A 23 -0.53 -7.36 -20.17
C THR A 23 -1.59 -6.95 -19.16
N LEU A 24 -2.13 -5.74 -19.29
CA LEU A 24 -3.15 -5.23 -18.39
C LEU A 24 -4.52 -5.75 -18.82
N ALA A 25 -5.13 -6.62 -18.00
CA ALA A 25 -6.48 -7.13 -18.25
C ALA A 25 -7.55 -6.06 -17.95
N VAL A 26 -7.39 -5.34 -16.84
CA VAL A 26 -8.27 -4.25 -16.41
C VAL A 26 -7.43 -3.18 -15.70
N GLU A 27 -7.80 -1.92 -15.91
CA GLU A 27 -7.30 -0.79 -15.14
C GLU A 27 -8.46 -0.11 -14.41
N GLY A 28 -8.29 0.14 -13.11
CA GLY A 28 -9.33 0.77 -12.28
C GLY A 28 -8.73 1.57 -11.13
N GLY A 29 -9.43 2.62 -10.71
CA GLY A 29 -8.98 3.51 -9.64
C GLY A 29 -9.22 2.98 -8.22
N GLU A 30 -9.99 1.90 -8.07
CA GLU A 30 -10.41 1.37 -6.77
C GLU A 30 -9.81 -0.01 -6.50
N MET A 31 -9.13 -0.14 -5.35
CA MET A 31 -8.45 -1.39 -4.97
C MET A 31 -9.44 -2.54 -4.71
N ASP A 32 -10.63 -2.25 -4.19
CA ASP A 32 -11.66 -3.28 -3.96
C ASP A 32 -12.15 -3.89 -5.28
N GLY A 33 -12.35 -3.05 -6.31
CA GLY A 33 -12.76 -3.51 -7.64
C GLY A 33 -11.77 -4.49 -8.26
N VAL A 34 -10.47 -4.20 -8.22
CA VAL A 34 -9.45 -5.10 -8.78
C VAL A 34 -9.35 -6.43 -8.02
N LEU A 35 -9.58 -6.43 -6.70
CA LEU A 35 -9.65 -7.67 -5.91
C LEU A 35 -10.87 -8.50 -6.31
N ARG A 36 -12.04 -7.88 -6.48
CA ARG A 36 -13.25 -8.58 -6.91
C ARG A 36 -13.11 -9.20 -8.30
N LEU A 37 -12.43 -8.52 -9.23
CA LEU A 37 -12.14 -9.05 -10.56
C LEU A 37 -11.18 -10.24 -10.50
N ALA A 38 -10.11 -10.15 -9.69
CA ALA A 38 -9.22 -11.29 -9.46
C ALA A 38 -9.96 -12.48 -8.83
N ALA A 39 -10.88 -12.22 -7.89
CA ALA A 39 -11.70 -13.27 -7.26
C ALA A 39 -12.68 -13.91 -8.26
N ALA A 40 -13.12 -13.14 -9.27
CA ALA A 40 -13.92 -13.65 -10.39
C ALA A 40 -13.08 -14.37 -11.46
N GLY A 41 -11.77 -14.57 -11.25
CA GLY A 41 -10.88 -15.28 -12.17
C GLY A 41 -10.27 -14.41 -13.27
N ILE A 42 -10.42 -13.09 -13.19
CA ILE A 42 -9.85 -12.16 -14.17
C ILE A 42 -8.42 -11.79 -13.77
N GLY A 43 -7.48 -12.66 -14.16
CA GLY A 43 -6.05 -12.44 -13.97
C GLY A 43 -5.60 -12.39 -12.50
N ALA A 44 -4.61 -11.55 -12.22
CA ALA A 44 -4.06 -11.34 -10.88
C ALA A 44 -3.99 -9.85 -10.55
N ALA A 45 -4.12 -9.50 -9.27
CA ALA A 45 -4.06 -8.12 -8.79
C ALA A 45 -2.77 -7.88 -7.98
N ILE A 46 -2.10 -6.76 -8.25
CA ILE A 46 -0.98 -6.27 -7.45
C ILE A 46 -1.51 -5.15 -6.56
N VAL A 47 -1.47 -5.39 -5.24
CA VAL A 47 -2.06 -4.49 -4.24
C VAL A 47 -1.10 -4.29 -3.05
N PRO A 48 -1.21 -3.18 -2.30
CA PRO A 48 -0.54 -3.04 -1.02
C PRO A 48 -1.03 -4.11 -0.04
N SER A 49 -0.16 -4.57 0.86
CA SER A 49 -0.53 -5.62 1.84
C SER A 49 -1.68 -5.22 2.79
N LEU A 50 -1.95 -3.93 2.93
CA LEU A 50 -2.97 -3.38 3.81
C LEU A 50 -4.41 -3.66 3.37
N VAL A 51 -4.65 -3.94 2.07
CA VAL A 51 -6.00 -4.22 1.55
C VAL A 51 -6.31 -5.72 1.43
N ILE A 52 -5.39 -6.58 1.89
CA ILE A 52 -5.55 -8.03 1.79
C ILE A 52 -6.37 -8.53 2.97
N GLU A 53 -7.47 -9.22 2.68
CA GLU A 53 -8.28 -9.91 3.68
C GLU A 53 -7.75 -11.33 3.93
N ARG A 54 -7.40 -11.65 5.18
CA ARG A 54 -6.74 -12.92 5.52
C ARG A 54 -7.61 -14.16 5.27
N ASN A 55 -8.93 -14.03 5.40
CA ASN A 55 -9.91 -15.09 5.20
C ASN A 55 -10.80 -14.83 3.97
N GLY A 56 -10.31 -14.03 3.02
CA GLY A 56 -11.01 -13.77 1.76
C GLY A 56 -10.89 -14.92 0.77
N GLN A 57 -11.53 -14.76 -0.39
CA GLN A 57 -11.51 -15.76 -1.48
C GLN A 57 -10.17 -15.82 -2.23
N LEU A 58 -9.28 -14.84 -2.01
CA LEU A 58 -8.03 -14.69 -2.71
C LEU A 58 -6.85 -15.23 -1.90
N HIS A 59 -5.88 -15.81 -2.58
CA HIS A 59 -4.60 -16.19 -2.01
C HIS A 59 -3.54 -15.14 -2.30
N ALA A 60 -3.04 -14.51 -1.24
CA ALA A 60 -2.04 -13.46 -1.34
C ALA A 60 -0.61 -14.02 -1.37
N ILE A 61 0.17 -13.62 -2.38
CA ILE A 61 1.59 -13.95 -2.52
C ILE A 61 2.41 -12.66 -2.41
N ARG A 62 3.42 -12.66 -1.52
CA ARG A 62 4.31 -11.51 -1.38
C ARG A 62 5.35 -11.51 -2.50
N ILE A 63 5.46 -10.39 -3.20
CA ILE A 63 6.52 -10.16 -4.19
C ILE A 63 7.87 -10.06 -3.45
N ALA A 64 8.77 -11.02 -3.73
CA ALA A 64 10.05 -11.10 -3.07
C ALA A 64 11.13 -10.22 -3.73
N LYS A 65 11.22 -10.22 -5.06
CA LYS A 65 12.21 -9.46 -5.83
C LYS A 65 11.61 -8.91 -7.14
N PRO A 66 11.83 -7.62 -7.47
CA PRO A 66 12.34 -6.58 -6.56
C PRO A 66 11.35 -6.35 -5.42
N SER A 67 11.85 -6.02 -4.23
CA SER A 67 10.97 -5.73 -3.10
C SER A 67 10.21 -4.43 -3.37
N LEU A 68 8.88 -4.51 -3.41
CA LEU A 68 8.01 -3.34 -3.54
C LEU A 68 7.56 -2.90 -2.15
N THR A 69 8.12 -1.78 -1.70
CA THR A 69 7.81 -1.18 -0.40
C THR A 69 7.32 0.25 -0.56
N ARG A 70 6.42 0.67 0.33
CA ARG A 70 5.95 2.05 0.40
C ARG A 70 6.13 2.58 1.82
N THR A 71 6.78 3.73 1.93
CA THR A 71 6.87 4.48 3.19
C THR A 71 5.69 5.45 3.29
N ILE A 72 4.96 5.38 4.40
CA ILE A 72 3.92 6.35 4.76
C ILE A 72 4.51 7.23 5.85
N GLY A 73 4.43 8.55 5.67
CA GLY A 73 5.01 9.53 6.58
C GLY A 73 4.10 10.72 6.82
N LEU A 74 4.35 11.42 7.91
CA LEU A 74 3.71 12.68 8.26
C LEU A 74 4.60 13.83 7.81
N ALA A 75 4.06 14.77 7.04
CA ALA A 75 4.79 15.92 6.54
C ALA A 75 4.13 17.22 7.00
N HIS A 76 4.94 18.18 7.42
CA HIS A 76 4.48 19.53 7.73
C HIS A 76 5.45 20.58 7.18
N ARG A 77 4.96 21.80 7.01
CA ARG A 77 5.78 22.95 6.62
C ARG A 77 6.81 23.25 7.70
N ARG A 78 8.09 23.37 7.32
CA ARG A 78 9.20 23.65 8.25
C ARG A 78 9.11 25.06 8.84
N ASP A 79 8.55 26.01 8.11
CA ASP A 79 8.42 27.43 8.48
C ASP A 79 7.15 27.73 9.29
N ARG A 80 6.35 26.71 9.63
CA ARG A 80 5.13 26.84 10.42
C ARG A 80 5.23 25.97 11.65
N ARG A 81 4.96 26.56 12.83
CA ARG A 81 4.71 25.78 14.03
C ARG A 81 3.45 24.94 13.83
N LEU A 82 3.51 23.68 14.25
CA LEU A 82 2.35 22.82 14.33
C LEU A 82 1.34 23.40 15.34
N SER A 83 0.05 23.38 15.00
CA SER A 83 -0.99 23.69 15.98
C SER A 83 -1.06 22.58 17.04
N ARG A 84 -1.65 22.86 18.20
CA ARG A 84 -1.93 21.82 19.20
C ARG A 84 -2.69 20.65 18.60
N ALA A 85 -3.74 20.92 17.82
CA ALA A 85 -4.52 19.88 17.14
C ALA A 85 -3.66 19.01 16.21
N ALA A 86 -2.70 19.59 15.48
CA ALA A 86 -1.80 18.83 14.62
C ALA A 86 -0.80 17.99 15.41
N GLN A 87 -0.29 18.50 16.54
CA GLN A 87 0.57 17.73 17.45
C GLN A 87 -0.18 16.52 18.02
N GLU A 88 -1.40 16.74 18.52
CA GLU A 88 -2.25 15.66 19.05
C GLU A 88 -2.60 14.61 17.98
N LEU A 89 -2.87 15.04 16.74
CA LEU A 89 -3.09 14.13 15.62
C LEU A 89 -1.86 13.25 15.36
N ILE A 90 -0.67 13.85 15.31
CA ILE A 90 0.58 13.11 15.08
C ILE A 90 0.82 12.08 16.19
N GLU A 91 0.65 12.47 17.45
CA GLU A 91 0.83 11.55 18.57
C GLU A 91 -0.22 10.44 18.59
N THR A 92 -1.47 10.76 18.28
CA THR A 92 -2.54 9.76 18.15
C THR A 92 -2.22 8.76 17.04
N VAL A 93 -1.82 9.21 15.85
CA VAL A 93 -1.44 8.34 14.74
C VAL A 93 -0.25 7.46 15.12
N ARG A 94 0.78 8.03 15.78
CA ARG A 94 1.94 7.27 16.26
C ARG A 94 1.53 6.20 17.28
N ALA A 95 0.64 6.54 18.22
CA ALA A 95 0.12 5.60 19.20
C ALA A 95 -0.64 4.45 18.53
N LEU A 96 -1.57 4.76 17.61
CA LEU A 96 -2.33 3.76 16.86
C LEU A 96 -1.42 2.83 16.05
N VAL A 97 -0.41 3.38 15.35
CA VAL A 97 0.51 2.57 14.54
C VAL A 97 1.37 1.63 15.39
N ARG A 98 1.72 2.02 16.62
CA ARG A 98 2.43 1.16 17.58
C ARG A 98 1.53 0.08 18.16
N ASP A 99 0.33 0.47 18.57
CA ASP A 99 -0.63 -0.38 19.27
C ASP A 99 -1.24 -1.45 18.35
N ARG A 100 -1.50 -1.10 17.08
CA ARG A 100 -2.01 -2.01 16.04
C ARG A 100 -3.35 -2.69 16.36
N SER A 101 -4.03 -2.40 17.46
CA SER A 101 -5.31 -3.04 17.82
C SER A 101 -6.42 -2.75 16.80
N TRP A 102 -6.34 -1.62 16.10
CA TRP A 102 -7.25 -1.22 15.04
C TRP A 102 -7.08 -2.05 13.74
N LEU A 103 -5.95 -2.74 13.58
CA LEU A 103 -5.73 -3.62 12.44
C LEU A 103 -6.42 -4.95 12.71
N LYS A 104 -7.50 -5.23 11.97
CA LYS A 104 -8.13 -6.57 11.94
C LYS A 104 -7.11 -7.69 11.69
N THR A 105 -6.04 -7.39 10.96
CA THR A 105 -4.87 -8.24 10.76
C THR A 105 -3.66 -7.35 10.51
N SER A 106 -2.52 -7.65 11.16
CA SER A 106 -1.26 -6.94 10.87
C SER A 106 -0.76 -7.32 9.46
N PRO A 107 -0.65 -6.35 8.52
CA PRO A 107 -0.20 -6.65 7.16
C PRO A 107 1.24 -7.16 7.17
N PRO A 108 1.55 -8.23 6.41
CA PRO A 108 2.92 -8.68 6.25
C PRO A 108 3.82 -7.55 5.74
N GLY A 109 4.96 -7.36 6.41
CA GLY A 109 5.97 -6.35 6.06
C GLY A 109 5.69 -4.93 6.58
N LEU A 110 4.64 -4.71 7.38
CA LEU A 110 4.43 -3.41 8.03
C LEU A 110 5.51 -3.16 9.10
N THR A 111 6.37 -2.16 8.84
CA THR A 111 7.44 -1.76 9.75
C THR A 111 7.25 -0.31 10.16
N VAL A 112 7.37 -0.01 11.45
CA VAL A 112 7.38 1.37 11.96
C VAL A 112 8.81 1.88 11.87
N LEU A 113 9.04 2.87 11.00
CA LEU A 113 10.33 3.54 10.89
C LEU A 113 10.49 4.54 12.06
N ARG A 114 11.70 4.65 12.60
CA ARG A 114 12.04 5.61 13.66
C ARG A 114 12.41 6.96 13.07
#